data_AF-A0A926CNB1-F1
#
_entry.id   AF-A0A926CNB1-F1
#
_cell.length_a   1.000
_cell.length_b   1.000
_cell.length_c   1.000
_cell.angle_alpha   90.00
_cell.angle_beta   90.00
_cell.angle_gamma   90.00
#
_symmetry.space_group_name_H-M   'P 1'
#
loop_
_entity.id
_entity.type
_entity.pdbx_description
1 polymer ?
#
loop_
_entity_poly.entity_id
_entity_poly.type
_entity_poly.pdbx_seq_one_letter_code
_entity_poly.pdbx_strand_id
1 'polypeptide(L)'
;MKPTQPASDFPATLDPATEKLLASIKAQGFPGWAYLTIEQSRSMLAGMRPLAGEPEPVAHVEDLLIPGVPDIPARLYLPEGDCPVPVVV
;
A
#
# COMPACT_ATOMS: atom_id res chain seq x y z
N MET A 1 1.42 -0.41 -30.55
CA MET A 1 1.91 0.92 -30.12
C MET A 1 2.19 0.82 -28.62
N LYS A 2 3.44 1.00 -28.18
CA LYS A 2 3.75 1.04 -26.73
C LYS A 2 3.30 2.40 -26.20
N PRO A 3 2.52 2.47 -25.11
CA PRO A 3 2.20 3.75 -24.49
C PRO A 3 3.51 4.42 -24.04
N THR A 4 3.71 5.65 -24.47
CA THR A 4 4.87 6.48 -24.09
C THR A 4 4.74 6.81 -22.62
N GLN A 5 5.60 6.21 -21.78
CA GLN A 5 5.75 6.58 -20.37
C GLN A 5 6.07 8.08 -20.31
N PRO A 6 5.36 8.91 -19.53
CA PRO A 6 5.76 10.30 -19.33
C PRO A 6 7.17 10.33 -18.75
N ALA A 7 7.98 11.31 -19.19
CA ALA A 7 9.32 11.53 -18.66
C ALA A 7 9.22 11.68 -17.14
N SER A 8 9.94 10.81 -16.44
CA SER A 8 9.91 10.76 -14.99
C SER A 8 11.15 11.48 -14.46
N ASP A 9 10.95 12.43 -13.55
CA ASP A 9 12.03 13.10 -12.80
C ASP A 9 12.69 12.19 -11.74
N PHE A 10 12.38 10.88 -11.74
CA PHE A 10 13.03 9.93 -10.84
C PHE A 10 14.45 9.60 -11.31
N PRO A 11 15.42 9.49 -10.39
CA PRO A 11 16.76 9.04 -10.73
C PRO A 11 16.70 7.67 -11.41
N ALA A 12 17.49 7.50 -12.48
CA ALA A 12 17.53 6.25 -13.25
C ALA A 12 18.09 5.05 -12.47
N THR A 13 18.65 5.29 -11.29
CA THR A 13 19.23 4.27 -10.42
C THR A 13 18.27 3.94 -9.29
N LEU A 14 17.99 2.64 -9.13
CA LEU A 14 17.17 2.14 -8.02
C LEU A 14 18.03 1.97 -6.75
N ASP A 15 17.39 2.04 -5.59
CA ASP A 15 17.99 1.56 -4.35
C ASP A 15 18.34 0.06 -4.47
N PRO A 16 19.51 -0.39 -3.97
CA PRO A 16 19.94 -1.78 -4.12
C PRO A 16 18.97 -2.83 -3.54
N ALA A 17 18.28 -2.51 -2.44
CA ALA A 17 17.29 -3.42 -1.86
C ALA A 17 16.05 -3.51 -2.77
N THR A 18 15.65 -2.39 -3.38
CA THR A 18 14.58 -2.33 -4.37
C THR A 18 14.93 -3.14 -5.63
N GLU A 19 16.15 -2.98 -6.17
CA GLU A 19 16.61 -3.74 -7.33
C GLU A 19 16.58 -5.26 -7.06
N LYS A 20 17.08 -5.67 -5.89
CA LYS A 20 17.06 -7.08 -5.47
C LYS A 20 15.64 -7.63 -5.33
N LEU A 21 14.72 -6.86 -4.75
CA LEU A 21 13.31 -7.25 -4.61
C LEU A 21 12.67 -7.47 -5.98
N LEU A 22 12.83 -6.52 -6.91
CA LEU A 22 12.29 -6.62 -8.27
C LEU A 22 12.88 -7.81 -9.04
N ALA A 23 14.18 -8.04 -8.93
CA ALA A 23 14.84 -9.20 -9.53
C ALA A 23 14.26 -10.51 -8.99
N SER A 24 13.97 -10.58 -7.67
CA SER A 24 13.37 -11.76 -7.05
C SER A 24 11.94 -12.02 -7.55
N ILE A 25 11.12 -10.98 -7.71
CA ILE A 25 9.75 -11.09 -8.24
C ILE A 25 9.78 -11.57 -9.70
N LYS A 26 10.70 -11.04 -10.49
CA LYS A 26 10.91 -11.48 -11.89
C LYS A 26 11.35 -12.94 -11.97
N ALA A 27 12.28 -13.36 -11.11
CA ALA A 27 12.78 -14.74 -11.07
C ALA A 27 11.68 -15.75 -10.67
N GLN A 28 10.71 -15.34 -9.87
CA GLN A 28 9.53 -16.15 -9.51
C GLN A 28 8.53 -16.31 -10.67
N GLY A 29 8.76 -15.65 -11.82
CA GLY A 29 7.87 -15.76 -12.97
C GLY A 29 6.51 -15.08 -12.74
N PHE A 30 6.47 -14.00 -11.96
CA PHE A 30 5.24 -13.27 -11.69
C PHE A 30 4.51 -12.91 -13.00
N PRO A 31 3.29 -13.43 -13.23
CA PRO A 31 2.63 -13.31 -14.53
C PRO A 31 2.16 -11.89 -14.84
N GLY A 32 2.14 -11.01 -13.84
CA GLY A 32 1.54 -9.68 -13.94
C GLY A 32 0.09 -9.68 -13.45
N TRP A 33 -0.33 -8.56 -12.87
CA TRP A 33 -1.64 -8.42 -12.21
C TRP A 33 -2.84 -8.68 -13.15
N ALA A 34 -2.72 -8.32 -14.42
CA ALA A 34 -3.79 -8.48 -15.41
C ALA A 34 -4.17 -9.95 -15.68
N TYR A 35 -3.31 -10.90 -15.29
CA TYR A 35 -3.52 -12.33 -15.48
C TYR A 35 -3.99 -13.05 -14.20
N LEU A 36 -4.19 -12.31 -13.10
CA LEU A 36 -4.69 -12.84 -11.83
C LEU A 36 -6.19 -12.56 -11.67
N THR A 37 -6.89 -13.41 -10.93
CA THR A 37 -8.22 -13.06 -10.45
C THR A 37 -8.13 -11.93 -9.40
N ILE A 38 -9.25 -11.26 -9.13
CA ILE A 38 -9.32 -10.22 -8.09
C ILE A 38 -8.93 -10.80 -6.73
N GLU A 39 -9.39 -12.01 -6.39
CA GLU A 39 -9.08 -12.67 -5.12
C GLU A 39 -7.60 -13.02 -4.99
N GLN A 40 -7.00 -13.57 -6.05
CA GLN A 40 -5.57 -13.85 -6.10
C GLN A 40 -4.76 -12.58 -5.91
N SER A 41 -5.12 -11.51 -6.60
CA SER A 41 -4.43 -10.21 -6.50
C SER A 41 -4.50 -9.63 -5.07
N ARG A 42 -5.69 -9.65 -4.45
CA ARG A 42 -5.89 -9.20 -3.06
C ARG A 42 -5.07 -10.02 -2.06
N SER A 43 -5.05 -11.34 -2.24
CA SER A 43 -4.28 -12.26 -1.39
C SER A 43 -2.77 -12.00 -1.51
N MET A 44 -2.27 -11.83 -2.74
CA MET A 44 -0.87 -11.51 -2.97
C MET A 44 -0.46 -10.18 -2.33
N LEU A 45 -1.25 -9.11 -2.51
CA LEU A 45 -1.00 -7.83 -1.86
C LEU A 45 -1.05 -7.92 -0.33
N ALA A 46 -1.98 -8.71 0.22
CA ALA A 46 -2.02 -8.97 1.64
C ALA A 46 -0.76 -9.67 2.16
N GLY A 47 -0.17 -10.56 1.37
CA GLY A 47 1.11 -11.21 1.67
C GLY A 47 2.32 -10.27 1.67
N MET A 48 2.20 -9.08 1.06
CA MET A 48 3.27 -8.08 1.03
C MET A 48 3.28 -7.14 2.24
N ARG A 49 2.26 -7.19 3.12
CA ARG A 49 2.17 -6.33 4.33
C ARG A 49 3.45 -6.32 5.18
N PRO A 50 4.16 -7.45 5.40
CA PRO A 50 5.38 -7.45 6.20
C PRO A 50 6.53 -6.60 5.61
N LEU A 51 6.49 -6.29 4.31
CA LEU A 51 7.49 -5.43 3.67
C LEU A 51 7.38 -3.96 4.12
N ALA A 52 6.24 -3.55 4.68
CA ALA A 52 6.03 -2.20 5.20
C ALA A 52 6.78 -1.94 6.53
N GLY A 53 7.35 -2.98 7.14
CA GLY A 53 7.98 -2.89 8.45
C GLY A 53 6.97 -2.97 9.60
N GLU A 54 7.49 -2.77 10.82
CA GLU A 54 6.65 -2.71 12.01
C GLU A 54 5.83 -1.41 12.03
N PRO A 55 4.54 -1.47 12.40
CA PRO A 55 3.73 -0.26 12.55
C PRO A 55 4.32 0.68 13.61
N GLU A 56 4.28 1.99 13.33
CA GLU A 56 4.59 2.99 14.34
C GLU A 56 3.54 2.99 15.46
N PRO A 57 3.94 3.17 16.72
CA PRO A 57 2.98 3.25 17.82
C PRO A 57 2.14 4.53 17.71
N VAL A 58 0.83 4.39 17.96
CA VAL A 58 -0.10 5.52 18.08
C VAL A 58 -0.89 5.39 19.38
N ALA A 59 -1.41 6.52 19.90
CA ALA A 59 -2.08 6.56 21.19
C ALA A 59 -3.38 5.75 21.20
N HIS A 60 -4.12 5.78 20.09
CA HIS A 60 -5.41 5.12 19.97
C HIS A 60 -5.70 4.69 18.53
N VAL A 61 -6.29 3.50 18.39
CA VAL A 61 -6.75 2.94 17.12
C VAL A 61 -8.18 2.47 17.29
N GLU A 62 -9.07 2.92 16.42
CA GLU A 62 -10.48 2.56 16.44
C GLU A 62 -10.96 2.18 15.04
N ASP A 63 -11.62 1.02 14.92
CA ASP A 63 -12.39 0.68 13.73
C ASP A 63 -13.78 1.31 13.83
N LEU A 64 -14.13 2.11 12.83
CA LEU A 64 -15.37 2.87 12.74
C LEU A 64 -16.19 2.42 11.54
N LEU A 65 -17.51 2.60 11.62
CA LEU A 65 -18.42 2.43 10.48
C LEU A 65 -19.09 3.78 10.19
N ILE A 66 -18.74 4.38 9.05
CA ILE A 66 -19.30 5.66 8.61
C ILE A 66 -20.63 5.38 7.90
N PRO A 67 -21.76 5.93 8.36
CA PRO A 67 -23.07 5.71 7.74
C PRO A 67 -23.09 6.11 6.26
N GLY A 68 -23.57 5.22 5.39
CA GLY A 68 -23.59 5.43 3.93
C GLY A 68 -24.48 4.45 3.16
N VAL A 69 -24.41 4.48 1.83
CA VAL A 69 -25.08 3.49 0.97
C VAL A 69 -24.06 2.87 0.01
N PRO A 70 -23.40 1.74 0.39
CA PRO A 70 -23.41 1.08 1.70
C PRO A 70 -22.60 1.86 2.75
N ASP A 71 -22.68 1.42 4.01
CA ASP A 71 -21.79 1.90 5.08
C ASP A 71 -20.31 1.68 4.72
N ILE A 72 -19.45 2.60 5.17
CA ILE A 72 -18.03 2.61 4.81
C ILE A 72 -17.21 2.25 6.07
N PRO A 73 -16.48 1.13 6.08
CA PRO A 73 -15.55 0.83 7.16
C PRO A 73 -14.35 1.78 7.09
N ALA A 74 -14.00 2.38 8.21
CA ALA A 74 -12.85 3.26 8.37
C ALA A 74 -12.04 2.85 9.60
N ARG A 75 -10.78 3.29 9.67
CA ARG A 75 -9.94 3.14 10.86
C ARG A 75 -9.36 4.50 11.24
N LEU A 76 -9.64 4.93 12.46
CA LEU A 76 -9.09 6.15 13.05
C LEU A 76 -7.79 5.80 13.76
N TYR A 77 -6.73 6.51 13.41
CA TYR A 77 -5.47 6.53 14.16
C TYR A 77 -5.36 7.91 14.81
N LEU A 78 -5.40 7.97 16.13
CA LEU A 78 -5.31 9.22 16.88
C LEU A 78 -3.94 9.29 17.58
N PRO A 79 -3.12 10.33 17.30
CA PRO A 79 -1.86 10.54 18.00
C PRO A 79 -2.09 11.07 19.42
N GLU A 80 -1.03 11.12 20.22
CA GLU A 80 -1.05 11.82 21.51
C GLU A 80 -1.16 13.34 21.29
N GLY A 81 -1.91 14.04 22.16
CA GLY A 81 -2.00 15.50 22.14
C GLY A 81 -3.38 16.03 22.54
N ASP A 82 -3.48 17.35 22.69
CA ASP A 82 -4.73 18.02 23.02
C ASP A 82 -5.59 18.23 21.75
N CYS A 83 -6.89 17.97 21.87
CA CYS A 83 -7.85 18.21 20.81
C CYS A 83 -8.29 19.70 20.75
N PRO A 84 -8.65 20.21 19.55
CA PRO A 84 -8.78 19.50 18.27
C PRO A 84 -7.45 19.40 17.49
N VAL A 85 -7.26 18.30 16.77
CA VAL A 85 -6.11 18.06 15.87
C VAL A 85 -6.55 18.08 14.39
N PRO A 86 -5.65 18.37 13.44
CA PRO A 86 -5.95 18.22 12.02
C PRO A 86 -6.24 16.75 11.66
N VAL A 87 -7.10 16.55 10.67
CA VAL A 87 -7.50 15.22 10.18
C VAL A 87 -6.97 14.99 8.77
N VAL A 88 -6.45 13.79 8.52
CA VAL A 88 -6.07 13.29 7.19
C VAL A 88 -6.99 12.11 6.84
N VAL A 89 -7.57 12.15 5.65
CA VAL A 89 -8.44 11.10 5.09
C VAL A 89 -7.77 10.48 3.88
#